data_AF-A0A8K0X6N1-F1
#
_entry.id   AF-A0A8K0X6N1-F1
#
_cell.length_a   1.000
_cell.length_b   1.000
_cell.length_c   1.000
_cell.angle_alpha   90.00
_cell.angle_beta   90.00
_cell.angle_gamma   90.00
#
_symmetry.space_group_name_H-M   'P 1'
#
loop_
_entity.id
_entity.type
_entity.pdbx_description
1 polymer ?
#
loop_
_entity_poly.entity_id
_entity_poly.type
_entity_poly.pdbx_seq_one_letter_code
_entity_poly.pdbx_strand_id
1 'polypeptide(L)'
;MPSFELHTWGPAFGLPSIDAECIAAIAYLHHAIPSSEWTLIPGSDPSVTPSNRLPALRSSSSGTWTTGYDAIISHLSSQTQYNLDAKLTPSQLADTAAYSAYMSSSLAPLIDVSLYAVPRNWSETTRPAYSTILPFPLTWTVPTALHSAAVGRTSHLLAGLSLNGDDDEDSKQLGPLDAAMQHIPTARKKGVLEELAPGQAATIRLYAMATDALSVVEDLRAKGEEEAGSKARLLSADGAVSSLDCLALGYLALMRAAPVPQDFLRKALAAEFPSLVVMLDDLSMICLEAPGPLPWEDERALASASKSVLHTLSRFVDDVIRVTPQVGEQYSAELRRRAETGSKGLLDTRSATVAGSLLVAGGALAYGAWWYRNLPPFGLRSQTWAAEKGSKLSDFGALGAMLDFSLGGSPEPWSANASSGPSGAGVDFGSGHNRIVEADVAVD
;
A
#
# COMPACT_ATOMS: atom_id res chain seq x y z
N MET A 1 19.75 -5.44 -33.33
CA MET A 1 19.12 -5.03 -32.05
C MET A 1 17.64 -4.90 -32.31
N PRO A 2 16.77 -5.35 -31.39
CA PRO A 2 15.33 -5.20 -31.56
C PRO A 2 14.98 -3.72 -31.71
N SER A 3 13.98 -3.43 -32.55
CA SER A 3 13.45 -2.09 -32.78
C SER A 3 12.71 -1.56 -31.54
N PHE A 4 12.14 -2.47 -30.74
CA PHE A 4 11.36 -2.14 -29.55
C PHE A 4 11.74 -2.98 -28.32
N GLU A 5 11.78 -2.34 -27.15
CA GLU A 5 11.94 -2.98 -25.84
C GLU A 5 10.68 -2.68 -25.01
N LEU A 6 9.91 -3.71 -24.64
CA LEU A 6 8.73 -3.57 -23.79
C LEU A 6 9.08 -3.97 -22.36
N HIS A 7 9.02 -3.00 -21.45
CA HIS A 7 9.18 -3.21 -20.01
C HIS A 7 7.81 -3.47 -19.36
N THR A 8 7.70 -4.59 -18.66
CA THR A 8 6.47 -5.05 -18.00
C THR A 8 6.72 -5.52 -16.57
N TRP A 9 5.63 -5.79 -15.85
CA TRP A 9 5.71 -6.59 -14.64
C TRP A 9 5.98 -8.06 -14.98
N GLY A 10 6.66 -8.78 -14.10
CA GLY A 10 6.99 -10.18 -14.31
C GLY A 10 5.76 -11.11 -14.36
N PRO A 11 5.99 -12.35 -14.84
CA PRO A 11 4.94 -13.34 -15.03
C PRO A 11 4.34 -13.81 -13.69
N ALA A 12 3.02 -13.97 -13.66
CA ALA A 12 2.26 -14.46 -12.50
C ALA A 12 1.01 -15.22 -12.96
N PHE A 13 0.51 -16.13 -12.13
CA PHE A 13 -0.78 -16.81 -12.34
C PHE A 13 -0.90 -17.58 -13.68
N GLY A 14 0.24 -17.99 -14.27
CA GLY A 14 0.26 -18.60 -15.61
C GLY A 14 0.11 -17.61 -16.77
N LEU A 15 0.08 -16.31 -16.49
CA LEU A 15 0.05 -15.22 -17.45
C LEU A 15 1.44 -14.58 -17.60
N PRO A 16 1.73 -13.91 -18.73
CA PRO A 16 3.03 -13.29 -18.97
C PRO A 16 3.30 -12.06 -18.09
N SER A 17 2.27 -11.53 -17.40
CA SER A 17 2.42 -10.43 -16.44
C SER A 17 1.33 -10.49 -15.36
N ILE A 18 1.58 -9.88 -14.19
CA ILE A 18 0.59 -9.73 -13.10
C ILE A 18 -0.41 -8.57 -13.34
N ASP A 19 -0.08 -7.65 -14.24
CA ASP A 19 -0.86 -6.45 -14.52
C ASP A 19 -1.65 -6.56 -15.83
N ALA A 20 -2.90 -6.10 -15.83
CA ALA A 20 -3.82 -6.22 -16.96
C ALA A 20 -3.35 -5.42 -18.19
N GLU A 21 -2.91 -4.18 -18.00
CA GLU A 21 -2.40 -3.34 -19.10
C GLU A 21 -1.10 -3.91 -19.68
N CYS A 22 -0.24 -4.50 -18.85
CA CYS A 22 0.96 -5.20 -19.32
C CYS A 22 0.62 -6.42 -20.17
N ILE A 23 -0.33 -7.26 -19.75
CA ILE A 23 -0.80 -8.41 -20.56
C ILE A 23 -1.36 -7.92 -21.90
N ALA A 24 -2.17 -6.86 -21.88
CA ALA A 24 -2.74 -6.27 -23.09
C ALA A 24 -1.66 -5.76 -24.06
N ALA A 25 -0.65 -5.06 -23.54
CA ALA A 25 0.48 -4.57 -24.34
C ALA A 25 1.29 -5.73 -24.96
N ILE A 26 1.52 -6.80 -24.19
CA ILE A 26 2.19 -8.01 -24.68
C ILE A 26 1.38 -8.66 -25.81
N ALA A 27 0.08 -8.84 -25.61
CA ALA A 27 -0.81 -9.42 -26.62
C ALA A 27 -0.85 -8.60 -27.90
N TYR A 28 -0.92 -7.26 -27.78
CA TYR A 28 -0.88 -6.35 -28.91
C TYR A 28 0.42 -6.49 -29.71
N LEU A 29 1.58 -6.40 -29.04
CA LEU A 29 2.88 -6.49 -29.71
C LEU A 29 3.12 -7.86 -30.33
N HIS A 30 2.73 -8.93 -29.64
CA HIS A 30 2.93 -10.30 -30.12
C HIS A 30 2.10 -10.61 -31.36
N HIS A 31 0.91 -10.01 -31.48
CA HIS A 31 0.08 -10.14 -32.67
C HIS A 31 0.50 -9.18 -33.81
N ALA A 32 0.83 -7.93 -33.48
CA ALA A 32 1.09 -6.88 -34.47
C ALA A 32 2.53 -6.87 -35.01
N ILE A 33 3.51 -7.30 -34.21
CA ILE A 33 4.93 -7.17 -34.51
C ILE A 33 5.60 -8.56 -34.54
N PRO A 34 6.39 -8.88 -35.58
CA PRO A 34 7.19 -10.11 -35.58
C PRO A 34 8.12 -10.19 -34.37
N SER A 35 8.25 -11.37 -33.76
CA SER A 35 9.04 -11.59 -32.53
C SER A 35 10.54 -11.26 -32.67
N SER A 36 11.05 -11.05 -33.89
CA SER A 36 12.43 -10.60 -34.15
C SER A 36 12.65 -9.10 -33.93
N GLU A 37 11.59 -8.30 -33.96
CA GLU A 37 11.68 -6.84 -33.94
C GLU A 37 11.43 -6.22 -32.57
N TRP A 38 10.98 -7.01 -31.59
CA TRP A 38 10.74 -6.55 -30.23
C TRP A 38 11.25 -7.54 -29.18
N THR A 39 11.47 -7.04 -27.97
CA THR A 39 11.92 -7.84 -26.82
C THR A 39 11.09 -7.52 -25.58
N LEU A 40 10.82 -8.55 -24.79
CA LEU A 40 10.06 -8.46 -23.55
C LEU A 40 11.01 -8.47 -22.34
N ILE A 41 10.96 -7.41 -21.54
CA ILE A 41 11.80 -7.21 -20.36
C ILE A 41 10.92 -7.21 -19.10
N PRO A 42 10.84 -8.32 -18.33
CA PRO A 42 10.09 -8.42 -17.08
C PRO A 42 10.80 -7.73 -15.91
N GLY A 43 11.25 -6.49 -16.09
CA GLY A 43 12.07 -5.78 -15.12
C GLY A 43 11.34 -5.42 -13.82
N SER A 44 10.00 -5.39 -13.82
CA SER A 44 9.17 -5.07 -12.64
C SER A 44 9.60 -3.80 -11.92
N ASP A 45 10.04 -2.84 -12.73
CA ASP A 45 10.63 -1.60 -12.30
C ASP A 45 9.97 -0.40 -12.98
N PRO A 46 8.99 0.23 -12.30
CA PRO A 46 8.33 1.41 -12.82
C PRO A 46 9.28 2.61 -12.93
N SER A 47 10.37 2.66 -12.15
CA SER A 47 11.29 3.80 -12.12
C SER A 47 12.17 3.94 -13.36
N VAL A 48 12.05 2.99 -14.30
CA VAL A 48 12.64 3.10 -15.65
C VAL A 48 12.13 4.34 -16.37
N THR A 49 10.91 4.77 -16.06
CA THR A 49 10.27 5.91 -16.71
C THR A 49 9.93 7.02 -15.71
N PRO A 50 9.98 8.30 -16.11
CA PRO A 50 9.64 9.41 -15.22
C PRO A 50 8.20 9.37 -14.68
N SER A 51 7.29 8.73 -15.41
CA SER A 51 5.90 8.54 -15.02
C SER A 51 5.70 7.43 -13.98
N ASN A 52 6.74 6.66 -13.63
CA ASN A 52 6.69 5.55 -12.67
C ASN A 52 5.53 4.57 -12.95
N ARG A 53 5.26 4.30 -14.23
CA ARG A 53 4.15 3.43 -14.67
C ARG A 53 4.64 2.39 -15.67
N LEU A 54 4.18 1.17 -15.47
CA LEU A 54 4.28 0.08 -16.45
C LEU A 54 2.86 -0.18 -17.00
N PRO A 55 2.70 -0.65 -18.25
CA PRO A 55 3.74 -1.00 -19.22
C PRO A 55 4.49 0.22 -19.79
N ALA A 56 5.75 0.03 -20.18
CA ALA A 56 6.57 1.07 -20.82
C ALA A 56 7.29 0.53 -22.06
N LEU A 57 7.12 1.21 -23.19
CA LEU A 57 7.78 0.89 -24.45
C LEU A 57 8.96 1.85 -24.68
N ARG A 58 10.12 1.30 -25.01
CA ARG A 58 11.27 2.05 -25.49
C ARG A 58 11.50 1.73 -26.97
N SER A 59 11.51 2.77 -27.79
CA SER A 59 11.88 2.66 -29.20
C SER A 59 13.39 2.81 -29.34
N SER A 60 14.07 1.78 -29.84
CA SER A 60 15.53 1.76 -29.98
C SER A 60 16.03 2.80 -31.00
N SER A 61 15.22 3.13 -32.01
CA SER A 61 15.57 4.07 -33.08
C SER A 61 15.53 5.53 -32.64
N SER A 62 14.55 5.91 -31.83
CA SER A 62 14.32 7.28 -31.38
C SER A 62 14.78 7.52 -29.93
N GLY A 63 15.02 6.46 -29.16
CA GLY A 63 15.31 6.54 -27.72
C GLY A 63 14.13 7.08 -26.89
N THR A 64 12.93 7.15 -27.47
CA THR A 64 11.72 7.69 -26.83
C THR A 64 11.07 6.64 -25.93
N TRP A 65 10.62 7.09 -24.76
CA TRP A 65 9.87 6.29 -23.80
C TRP A 65 8.40 6.65 -23.88
N THR A 66 7.55 5.63 -24.00
CA THR A 66 6.10 5.77 -24.01
C THR A 66 5.51 4.87 -22.93
N THR A 67 4.64 5.41 -22.06
CA THR A 67 4.14 4.70 -20.88
C THR A 67 2.64 4.62 -20.84
N GLY A 68 2.10 3.45 -20.46
CA GLY A 68 0.68 3.15 -20.45
C GLY A 68 0.19 2.61 -21.79
N TYR A 69 -0.81 1.73 -21.73
CA TYR A 69 -1.32 1.00 -22.88
C TYR A 69 -1.80 1.92 -24.02
N ASP A 70 -2.66 2.90 -23.70
CA ASP A 70 -3.24 3.81 -24.70
C ASP A 70 -2.18 4.65 -25.41
N ALA A 71 -1.16 5.09 -24.67
CA ALA A 71 -0.05 5.87 -25.22
C ALA A 71 0.83 5.01 -26.13
N ILE A 72 1.08 3.75 -25.74
CA ILE A 72 1.84 2.77 -26.53
C ILE A 72 1.12 2.52 -27.85
N ILE A 73 -0.20 2.26 -27.84
CA ILE A 73 -0.97 2.08 -29.08
C ILE A 73 -0.95 3.34 -29.92
N SER A 74 -1.13 4.53 -29.32
CA SER A 74 -1.09 5.79 -30.05
C SER A 74 0.27 6.04 -30.73
N HIS A 75 1.36 5.61 -30.09
CA HIS A 75 2.69 5.67 -30.67
C HIS A 75 2.86 4.64 -31.79
N LEU A 76 2.38 3.41 -31.62
CA LEU A 76 2.46 2.36 -32.64
C LEU A 76 1.53 2.63 -33.84
N SER A 77 0.36 3.24 -33.62
CA SER A 77 -0.59 3.57 -34.68
C SER A 77 -0.08 4.68 -35.61
N SER A 78 0.83 5.52 -35.12
CA SER A 78 1.58 6.47 -35.96
C SER A 78 2.46 5.77 -37.01
N GLN A 79 2.81 4.51 -36.76
CA GLN A 79 3.54 3.64 -37.67
C GLN A 79 2.54 2.70 -38.36
N THR A 80 2.19 3.00 -39.61
CA THR A 80 1.09 2.34 -40.34
C THR A 80 1.21 0.81 -40.42
N GLN A 81 2.42 0.26 -40.30
CA GLN A 81 2.67 -1.18 -40.33
C GLN A 81 2.17 -1.93 -39.08
N TYR A 82 2.13 -1.27 -37.91
CA TYR A 82 1.82 -1.91 -36.62
C TYR A 82 0.44 -1.54 -36.08
N ASN A 83 -0.40 -0.91 -36.91
CA ASN A 83 -1.71 -0.45 -36.51
C ASN A 83 -2.78 -1.55 -36.74
N LEU A 84 -3.22 -2.20 -35.67
CA LEU A 84 -4.31 -3.19 -35.72
C LEU A 84 -5.66 -2.56 -36.06
N ASP A 85 -5.84 -1.28 -35.71
CA ASP A 85 -7.10 -0.55 -35.87
C ASP A 85 -7.23 0.09 -37.26
N ALA A 86 -6.27 -0.13 -38.17
CA ALA A 86 -6.26 0.48 -39.51
C ALA A 86 -7.49 0.11 -40.37
N LYS A 87 -8.16 -1.01 -40.07
CA LYS A 87 -9.36 -1.48 -40.78
C LYS A 87 -10.67 -0.99 -40.15
N LEU A 88 -10.62 -0.33 -39.00
CA LEU A 88 -11.81 0.10 -38.27
C LEU A 88 -12.42 1.37 -38.90
N THR A 89 -13.75 1.41 -38.91
CA THR A 89 -14.50 2.61 -39.31
C THR A 89 -14.34 3.73 -38.27
N PRO A 90 -14.52 5.01 -38.65
CA PRO A 90 -14.42 6.12 -37.70
C PRO A 90 -15.36 6.00 -36.49
N SER A 91 -16.54 5.41 -36.67
CA SER A 91 -17.46 5.10 -35.56
C SER A 91 -16.92 4.02 -34.63
N GLN A 92 -16.32 2.95 -35.18
CA GLN A 92 -15.70 1.90 -34.37
C GLN A 92 -14.45 2.40 -33.63
N LEU A 93 -13.69 3.34 -34.21
CA LEU A 93 -12.57 4.00 -33.52
C LEU A 93 -13.07 4.83 -32.34
N ALA A 94 -14.20 5.54 -32.48
CA ALA A 94 -14.81 6.25 -31.38
C ALA A 94 -15.31 5.28 -30.28
N ASP A 95 -15.94 4.17 -30.67
CA ASP A 95 -16.33 3.10 -29.75
C ASP A 95 -15.09 2.51 -29.04
N THR A 96 -13.99 2.26 -29.75
CA THR A 96 -12.71 1.76 -29.20
C THR A 96 -12.22 2.66 -28.06
N ALA A 97 -12.19 3.97 -28.28
CA ALA A 97 -11.74 4.93 -27.28
C ALA A 97 -12.71 5.06 -26.08
N ALA A 98 -14.02 4.97 -26.33
CA ALA A 98 -15.03 5.02 -25.27
C ALA A 98 -14.95 3.77 -24.38
N TYR A 99 -14.85 2.59 -24.99
CA TYR A 99 -14.79 1.32 -24.26
C TYR A 99 -13.43 1.07 -23.62
N SER A 100 -12.32 1.55 -24.19
CA SER A 100 -11.03 1.47 -23.50
C SER A 100 -11.03 2.30 -22.21
N ALA A 101 -11.58 3.52 -22.26
CA ALA A 101 -11.77 4.35 -21.08
C ALA A 101 -12.74 3.71 -20.07
N TYR A 102 -13.80 3.06 -20.55
CA TYR A 102 -14.74 2.32 -19.70
C TYR A 102 -14.06 1.14 -18.99
N MET A 103 -13.30 0.32 -19.70
CA MET A 103 -12.57 -0.82 -19.11
C MET A 103 -11.57 -0.33 -18.06
N SER A 104 -10.79 0.69 -18.36
CA SER A 104 -9.82 1.26 -17.42
C SER A 104 -10.46 1.94 -16.20
N SER A 105 -11.69 2.46 -16.32
CA SER A 105 -12.40 3.11 -15.20
C SER A 105 -13.28 2.16 -14.38
N SER A 106 -13.80 1.09 -14.98
CA SER A 106 -14.75 0.17 -14.33
C SER A 106 -14.12 -1.18 -13.99
N LEU A 107 -13.38 -1.80 -14.91
CA LEU A 107 -12.77 -3.11 -14.69
C LEU A 107 -11.48 -3.02 -13.87
N ALA A 108 -10.65 -1.99 -14.09
CA ALA A 108 -9.39 -1.86 -13.34
C ALA A 108 -9.61 -1.73 -11.82
N PRO A 109 -10.57 -0.91 -11.32
CA PRO A 109 -10.88 -0.88 -9.90
C PRO A 109 -11.44 -2.21 -9.36
N LEU A 110 -12.18 -2.97 -10.15
CA LEU A 110 -12.70 -4.29 -9.72
C LEU A 110 -11.57 -5.30 -9.54
N ILE A 111 -10.60 -5.32 -10.44
CA ILE A 111 -9.37 -6.12 -10.29
C ILE A 111 -8.59 -5.65 -9.06
N ASP A 112 -8.46 -4.33 -8.88
CA ASP A 112 -7.78 -3.77 -7.71
C ASP A 112 -8.43 -4.24 -6.39
N VAL A 113 -9.76 -4.24 -6.33
CA VAL A 113 -10.50 -4.74 -5.17
C VAL A 113 -10.19 -6.22 -4.95
N SER A 114 -10.29 -7.04 -6.00
CA SER A 114 -10.10 -8.47 -5.91
C SER A 114 -8.68 -8.87 -5.50
N LEU A 115 -7.65 -8.23 -6.07
CA LEU A 115 -6.25 -8.61 -5.83
C LEU A 115 -5.62 -7.92 -4.62
N TYR A 116 -5.98 -6.66 -4.33
CA TYR A 116 -5.31 -5.86 -3.31
C TYR A 116 -6.21 -5.52 -2.13
N ALA A 117 -7.48 -5.13 -2.34
CA ALA A 117 -8.30 -4.65 -1.23
C ALA A 117 -8.81 -5.77 -0.31
N VAL A 118 -9.10 -6.95 -0.86
CA VAL A 118 -9.56 -8.11 -0.08
C VAL A 118 -8.37 -8.68 0.73
N PRO A 119 -8.40 -8.68 2.08
CA PRO A 119 -7.24 -9.04 2.89
C PRO A 119 -6.73 -10.48 2.69
N ARG A 120 -7.64 -11.46 2.58
CA ARG A 120 -7.28 -12.86 2.31
C ARG A 120 -6.59 -13.02 0.96
N ASN A 121 -7.15 -12.42 -0.10
CA ASN A 121 -6.56 -12.46 -1.44
C ASN A 121 -5.18 -11.76 -1.47
N TRP A 122 -5.05 -10.62 -0.81
CA TRP A 122 -3.77 -9.92 -0.74
C TRP A 122 -2.67 -10.76 -0.07
N SER A 123 -2.97 -11.31 1.11
CA SER A 123 -2.00 -12.03 1.93
C SER A 123 -1.61 -13.39 1.35
N GLU A 124 -2.57 -14.14 0.81
CA GLU A 124 -2.35 -15.51 0.35
C GLU A 124 -1.88 -15.61 -1.11
N THR A 125 -2.27 -14.68 -1.99
CA THR A 125 -2.00 -14.80 -3.43
C THR A 125 -1.20 -13.67 -4.02
N THR A 126 -1.62 -12.42 -3.83
CA THR A 126 -1.04 -11.29 -4.56
C THR A 126 0.34 -10.92 -4.01
N ARG A 127 0.49 -10.81 -2.70
CA ARG A 127 1.78 -10.47 -2.06
C ARG A 127 2.85 -11.55 -2.31
N PRO A 128 2.56 -12.86 -2.21
CA PRO A 128 3.51 -13.89 -2.61
C PRO A 128 3.89 -13.84 -4.09
N ALA A 129 2.94 -13.58 -5.00
CA ALA A 129 3.23 -13.43 -6.43
C ALA A 129 4.19 -12.27 -6.73
N TYR A 130 4.06 -11.13 -6.04
CA TYR A 130 5.05 -10.06 -6.15
C TYR A 130 6.43 -10.44 -5.58
N SER A 131 6.45 -11.29 -4.55
CA SER A 131 7.70 -11.73 -3.91
C SER A 131 8.53 -12.65 -4.81
N THR A 132 7.89 -13.36 -5.76
CA THR A 132 8.61 -14.17 -6.75
C THR A 132 9.18 -13.34 -7.90
N ILE A 133 8.54 -12.21 -8.20
CA ILE A 133 8.90 -11.35 -9.34
C ILE A 133 9.97 -10.31 -8.96
N LEU A 134 9.93 -9.80 -7.73
CA LEU A 134 10.79 -8.69 -7.30
C LEU A 134 12.07 -9.18 -6.60
N PRO A 135 13.22 -8.55 -6.85
CA PRO A 135 14.45 -8.85 -6.11
C PRO A 135 14.41 -8.25 -4.70
N PHE A 136 15.07 -8.93 -3.76
CA PHE A 136 15.34 -8.37 -2.44
C PHE A 136 16.21 -7.10 -2.55
N PRO A 137 15.92 -6.00 -1.83
CA PRO A 137 14.89 -5.81 -0.79
C PRO A 137 13.56 -5.17 -1.26
N LEU A 138 13.32 -5.02 -2.57
CA LEU A 138 12.15 -4.33 -3.11
C LEU A 138 10.82 -5.02 -2.79
N THR A 139 10.86 -6.29 -2.41
CA THR A 139 9.72 -7.07 -1.91
C THR A 139 9.03 -6.43 -0.70
N TRP A 140 9.73 -5.58 0.07
CA TRP A 140 9.15 -4.93 1.25
C TRP A 140 8.45 -3.60 0.95
N THR A 141 8.90 -2.87 -0.07
CA THR A 141 8.41 -1.51 -0.37
C THR A 141 7.40 -1.50 -1.52
N VAL A 142 7.67 -2.22 -2.61
CA VAL A 142 6.86 -2.13 -3.82
C VAL A 142 5.46 -2.73 -3.61
N PRO A 143 5.29 -3.94 -3.05
CA PRO A 143 3.96 -4.51 -2.88
C PRO A 143 3.10 -3.69 -1.90
N THR A 144 3.71 -3.15 -0.84
CA THR A 144 2.99 -2.33 0.15
C THR A 144 2.55 -0.99 -0.45
N ALA A 145 3.40 -0.35 -1.27
CA ALA A 145 3.05 0.84 -2.02
C ALA A 145 1.89 0.56 -3.00
N LEU A 146 1.98 -0.52 -3.80
CA LEU A 146 0.92 -0.92 -4.73
C LEU A 146 -0.41 -1.20 -4.03
N HIS A 147 -0.37 -1.93 -2.91
CA HIS A 147 -1.55 -2.18 -2.08
C HIS A 147 -2.19 -0.87 -1.59
N SER A 148 -1.39 0.05 -1.03
CA SER A 148 -1.92 1.33 -0.55
C SER A 148 -2.52 2.19 -1.68
N ALA A 149 -1.91 2.17 -2.86
CA ALA A 149 -2.41 2.89 -4.04
C ALA A 149 -3.73 2.29 -4.55
N ALA A 150 -3.82 0.96 -4.66
CA ALA A 150 -5.02 0.25 -5.07
C ALA A 150 -6.19 0.47 -4.09
N VAL A 151 -5.93 0.40 -2.78
CA VAL A 151 -6.93 0.70 -1.74
C VAL A 151 -7.37 2.18 -1.83
N GLY A 152 -6.45 3.10 -2.09
CA GLY A 152 -6.77 4.51 -2.31
C GLY A 152 -7.71 4.72 -3.52
N ARG A 153 -7.40 4.08 -4.66
CA ARG A 153 -8.24 4.14 -5.89
C ARG A 153 -9.63 3.57 -5.66
N THR A 154 -9.71 2.44 -4.96
CA THR A 154 -10.96 1.68 -4.76
C THR A 154 -11.76 2.11 -3.54
N SER A 155 -11.25 3.06 -2.74
CA SER A 155 -11.90 3.55 -1.51
C SER A 155 -13.39 3.89 -1.67
N HIS A 156 -13.79 4.42 -2.83
CA HIS A 156 -15.18 4.74 -3.15
C HIS A 156 -16.08 3.50 -3.35
N LEU A 157 -15.56 2.41 -3.91
CA LEU A 157 -16.27 1.13 -4.05
C LEU A 157 -16.32 0.38 -2.72
N LEU A 158 -15.27 0.53 -1.91
CA LEU A 158 -15.14 -0.09 -0.60
C LEU A 158 -15.95 0.64 0.48
N ALA A 159 -16.40 1.86 0.22
CA ALA A 159 -17.19 2.66 1.15
C ALA A 159 -18.51 1.93 1.50
N GLY A 160 -18.56 1.34 2.69
CA GLY A 160 -19.69 0.56 3.18
C GLY A 160 -19.63 -0.94 2.89
N LEU A 161 -18.47 -1.48 2.48
CA LEU A 161 -18.19 -2.91 2.44
C LEU A 161 -17.28 -3.29 3.61
N SER A 162 -17.72 -4.23 4.43
CA SER A 162 -16.89 -4.85 5.45
C SER A 162 -16.12 -6.02 4.82
N LEU A 163 -14.93 -5.74 4.30
CA LEU A 163 -14.05 -6.75 3.68
C LEU A 163 -13.23 -7.56 4.70
N ASN A 164 -13.22 -7.12 5.96
CA ASN A 164 -12.65 -7.88 7.06
C ASN A 164 -13.59 -9.06 7.31
N GLY A 165 -13.30 -10.16 6.63
CA GLY A 165 -13.91 -11.45 6.86
C GLY A 165 -13.29 -12.19 8.05
N ASP A 166 -12.42 -11.54 8.81
CA ASP A 166 -12.00 -12.07 10.08
C ASP A 166 -13.09 -11.72 11.09
N ASP A 167 -13.89 -12.75 11.37
CA ASP A 167 -14.39 -13.07 12.70
C ASP A 167 -13.22 -13.22 13.69
N ASP A 168 -12.19 -12.37 13.60
CA ASP A 168 -11.35 -12.12 14.73
C ASP A 168 -12.29 -11.48 15.74
N GLU A 169 -12.36 -12.16 16.87
CA GLU A 169 -12.69 -11.64 18.17
C GLU A 169 -11.77 -10.45 18.51
N ASP A 170 -11.70 -9.44 17.65
CA ASP A 170 -11.41 -8.08 18.02
C ASP A 170 -12.60 -7.66 18.88
N SER A 171 -12.50 -8.09 20.12
CA SER A 171 -12.97 -7.40 21.30
C SER A 171 -12.56 -5.94 21.15
N LYS A 172 -13.34 -5.18 20.38
CA LYS A 172 -13.66 -3.82 20.77
C LYS A 172 -14.09 -4.00 22.21
N GLN A 173 -13.26 -3.54 23.13
CA GLN A 173 -13.66 -3.28 24.50
C GLN A 173 -14.77 -2.22 24.41
N LEU A 174 -15.96 -2.67 24.03
CA LEU A 174 -17.18 -1.91 24.10
C LEU A 174 -17.31 -1.54 25.56
N GLY A 175 -17.52 -0.25 25.83
CA GLY A 175 -17.77 0.19 27.18
C GLY A 175 -18.93 -0.63 27.78
N PRO A 176 -18.97 -0.83 29.11
CA PRO A 176 -20.03 -1.62 29.77
C PRO A 176 -21.46 -1.20 29.37
N LEU A 177 -21.64 0.07 28.99
CA LEU A 177 -22.89 0.65 28.51
C LEU A 177 -23.29 0.18 27.10
N ASP A 178 -22.33 0.03 26.18
CA ASP A 178 -22.63 -0.45 24.82
C ASP A 178 -23.00 -1.94 24.84
N ALA A 179 -22.34 -2.73 25.69
CA ALA A 179 -22.71 -4.13 25.93
C ALA A 179 -24.13 -4.24 26.51
N ALA A 180 -24.50 -3.35 27.45
CA ALA A 180 -25.84 -3.31 28.02
C ALA A 180 -26.92 -2.90 27.00
N MET A 181 -26.60 -1.99 26.07
CA MET A 181 -27.53 -1.53 25.03
C MET A 181 -27.80 -2.58 23.94
N GLN A 182 -26.87 -3.51 23.69
CA GLN A 182 -27.08 -4.62 22.75
C GLN A 182 -28.10 -5.66 23.24
N HIS A 183 -28.33 -5.74 24.56
CA HIS A 183 -29.32 -6.65 25.16
C HIS A 183 -30.76 -6.12 25.14
N ILE A 184 -31.00 -4.93 24.57
CA ILE A 184 -32.35 -4.39 24.42
C ILE A 184 -32.96 -4.95 23.13
N PRO A 185 -34.00 -5.80 23.19
CA PRO A 185 -34.64 -6.35 22.00
C PRO A 185 -35.37 -5.23 21.26
N THR A 186 -34.74 -4.68 20.22
CA THR A 186 -35.40 -3.78 19.29
C THR A 186 -36.06 -4.64 18.21
N ALA A 187 -37.40 -4.60 18.16
CA ALA A 187 -38.21 -5.31 17.16
C ALA A 187 -38.12 -4.63 15.78
N ARG A 188 -36.90 -4.41 15.29
CA ARG A 188 -36.66 -3.95 13.93
C ARG A 188 -36.51 -5.21 13.08
N LYS A 189 -37.41 -5.40 12.10
CA LYS A 189 -37.23 -6.43 11.07
C LYS A 189 -35.98 -6.03 10.28
N LYS A 190 -34.86 -6.66 10.58
CA LYS A 190 -33.60 -6.47 9.85
C LYS A 190 -33.80 -7.01 8.44
N GLY A 191 -33.23 -6.33 7.44
CA GLY A 191 -33.32 -6.81 6.06
C GLY A 191 -32.58 -8.14 5.90
N VAL A 192 -32.93 -8.96 4.90
CA VAL A 192 -32.25 -10.25 4.63
C VAL A 192 -30.74 -10.08 4.46
N LEU A 193 -30.27 -8.95 3.91
CA LEU A 193 -28.85 -8.61 3.78
C LEU A 193 -28.18 -8.23 5.11
N GLU A 194 -28.96 -7.78 6.09
CA GLU A 194 -28.53 -7.38 7.44
C GLU A 194 -28.49 -8.57 8.40
N GLU A 195 -29.13 -9.69 8.04
CA GLU A 195 -29.04 -10.99 8.72
C GLU A 195 -27.86 -11.84 8.23
N LEU A 196 -27.26 -11.49 7.07
CA LEU A 196 -26.07 -12.15 6.56
C LEU A 196 -24.81 -11.67 7.28
N ALA A 197 -23.82 -12.56 7.40
CA ALA A 197 -22.50 -12.18 7.88
C ALA A 197 -21.95 -11.02 7.02
N PRO A 198 -21.30 -10.01 7.62
CA PRO A 198 -20.87 -8.81 6.91
C PRO A 198 -19.98 -9.12 5.68
N GLY A 199 -19.16 -10.18 5.75
CA GLY A 199 -18.36 -10.66 4.63
C GLY A 199 -19.18 -11.28 3.48
N GLN A 200 -20.30 -11.96 3.76
CA GLN A 200 -21.19 -12.49 2.73
C GLN A 200 -21.96 -11.37 2.03
N ALA A 201 -22.46 -10.39 2.79
CA ALA A 201 -23.11 -9.20 2.23
C ALA A 201 -22.15 -8.43 1.32
N ALA A 202 -20.87 -8.29 1.72
CA ALA A 202 -19.86 -7.66 0.89
C ALA A 202 -19.61 -8.44 -0.41
N THR A 203 -19.53 -9.77 -0.33
CA THR A 203 -19.33 -10.64 -1.52
C THR A 203 -20.48 -10.49 -2.52
N ILE A 204 -21.73 -10.47 -2.06
CA ILE A 204 -22.91 -10.30 -2.93
C ILE A 204 -22.85 -8.94 -3.64
N ARG A 205 -22.50 -7.87 -2.93
CA ARG A 205 -22.39 -6.53 -3.54
C ARG A 205 -21.25 -6.46 -4.56
N LEU A 206 -20.09 -7.05 -4.26
CA LEU A 206 -18.97 -7.13 -5.19
C LEU A 206 -19.32 -7.95 -6.44
N TYR A 207 -20.05 -9.04 -6.26
CA TYR A 207 -20.55 -9.86 -7.37
C TYR A 207 -21.53 -9.08 -8.27
N ALA A 208 -22.46 -8.33 -7.68
CA ALA A 208 -23.37 -7.46 -8.44
C ALA A 208 -22.62 -6.37 -9.21
N MET A 209 -21.63 -5.70 -8.58
CA MET A 209 -20.80 -4.70 -9.26
C MET A 209 -19.99 -5.30 -10.43
N ALA A 210 -19.48 -6.53 -10.25
CA ALA A 210 -18.78 -7.23 -11.31
C ALA A 210 -19.70 -7.57 -12.48
N THR A 211 -20.92 -8.01 -12.17
CA THR A 211 -21.97 -8.31 -13.16
C THR A 211 -22.32 -7.07 -13.98
N ASP A 212 -22.61 -5.95 -13.32
CA ASP A 212 -22.97 -4.69 -13.97
C ASP A 212 -21.84 -4.17 -14.88
N ALA A 213 -20.58 -4.38 -14.49
CA ALA A 213 -19.43 -3.96 -15.30
C ALA A 213 -19.19 -4.87 -16.51
N LEU A 214 -19.34 -6.19 -16.33
CA LEU A 214 -19.14 -7.18 -17.39
C LEU A 214 -20.30 -7.17 -18.39
N SER A 215 -21.52 -6.87 -17.97
CA SER A 215 -22.69 -6.80 -18.86
C SER A 215 -22.50 -5.77 -19.96
N VAL A 216 -21.87 -4.63 -19.68
CA VAL A 216 -21.59 -3.59 -20.69
C VAL A 216 -20.60 -4.08 -21.76
N VAL A 217 -19.63 -4.91 -21.38
CA VAL A 217 -18.67 -5.51 -22.33
C VAL A 217 -19.34 -6.60 -23.15
N GLU A 218 -20.21 -7.40 -22.54
CA GLU A 218 -21.00 -8.40 -23.26
C GLU A 218 -22.00 -7.76 -24.22
N ASP A 219 -22.66 -6.66 -23.82
CA ASP A 219 -23.58 -5.91 -24.68
C ASP A 219 -22.86 -5.38 -25.93
N LEU A 220 -21.61 -4.94 -25.78
CA LEU A 220 -20.77 -4.55 -26.92
C LEU A 220 -20.49 -5.73 -27.85
N ARG A 221 -20.10 -6.89 -27.29
CA ARG A 221 -19.86 -8.11 -28.06
C ARG A 221 -21.12 -8.54 -28.82
N ALA A 222 -22.26 -8.56 -28.12
CA ALA A 222 -23.54 -9.00 -28.64
C ALA A 222 -24.16 -8.00 -29.65
N LYS A 223 -23.66 -6.76 -29.72
CA LYS A 223 -24.16 -5.72 -30.62
C LYS A 223 -24.10 -6.19 -32.07
N GLY A 224 -25.26 -6.50 -32.66
CA GLY A 224 -25.36 -6.98 -34.04
C GLY A 224 -25.05 -8.47 -34.21
N GLU A 225 -25.19 -9.28 -33.16
CA GLU A 225 -25.36 -10.74 -33.25
C GLU A 225 -26.85 -11.08 -33.40
N GLU A 226 -27.19 -11.96 -34.35
CA GLU A 226 -28.53 -12.59 -34.41
C GLU A 226 -28.59 -13.84 -33.51
N GLU A 227 -27.46 -14.54 -33.31
CA GLU A 227 -27.30 -15.67 -32.39
C GLU A 227 -26.19 -15.38 -31.37
N ALA A 228 -26.48 -15.63 -30.10
CA ALA A 228 -25.55 -15.41 -28.99
C ALA A 228 -24.28 -16.26 -29.15
N GLY A 229 -23.11 -15.61 -29.19
CA GLY A 229 -21.81 -16.30 -29.23
C GLY A 229 -21.24 -16.48 -30.64
N SER A 230 -21.85 -15.89 -31.66
CA SER A 230 -21.39 -15.99 -33.05
C SER A 230 -20.15 -15.14 -33.36
N LYS A 231 -19.94 -14.03 -32.64
CA LYS A 231 -18.78 -13.14 -32.79
C LYS A 231 -17.69 -13.52 -31.80
N ALA A 232 -16.54 -13.78 -32.39
CA ALA A 232 -15.28 -14.01 -31.69
C ALA A 232 -14.56 -12.70 -31.30
N ARG A 233 -15.05 -11.51 -31.67
CA ARG A 233 -14.40 -10.21 -31.43
C ARG A 233 -15.39 -9.14 -30.98
N LEU A 234 -14.91 -8.10 -30.30
CA LEU A 234 -15.75 -7.03 -29.78
C LEU A 234 -16.28 -6.09 -30.88
N LEU A 235 -15.39 -5.68 -31.80
CA LEU A 235 -15.72 -4.66 -32.80
C LEU A 235 -15.68 -5.16 -34.25
N SER A 236 -14.80 -6.12 -34.55
CA SER A 236 -14.56 -6.57 -35.93
C SER A 236 -15.54 -7.68 -36.33
N ALA A 237 -16.35 -7.42 -37.37
CA ALA A 237 -17.19 -8.44 -38.00
C ALA A 237 -16.36 -9.48 -38.79
N ASP A 238 -15.17 -9.09 -39.26
CA ASP A 238 -14.28 -9.92 -40.08
C ASP A 238 -13.35 -10.81 -39.24
N GLY A 239 -13.50 -10.80 -37.91
CA GLY A 239 -12.68 -11.59 -36.99
C GLY A 239 -11.25 -11.07 -36.75
N ALA A 240 -10.92 -9.89 -37.29
CA ALA A 240 -9.61 -9.25 -37.05
C ALA A 240 -9.48 -8.78 -35.60
N VAL A 241 -8.29 -8.98 -35.02
CA VAL A 241 -7.99 -8.53 -33.65
C VAL A 241 -7.81 -7.02 -33.64
N SER A 242 -8.53 -6.33 -32.76
CA SER A 242 -8.39 -4.89 -32.51
C SER A 242 -7.55 -4.60 -31.27
N SER A 243 -7.16 -3.33 -31.12
CA SER A 243 -6.52 -2.86 -29.88
C SER A 243 -7.44 -3.00 -28.66
N LEU A 244 -8.76 -2.87 -28.83
CA LEU A 244 -9.72 -3.09 -27.74
C LEU A 244 -9.79 -4.56 -27.32
N ASP A 245 -9.74 -5.49 -28.27
CA ASP A 245 -9.75 -6.94 -27.98
C ASP A 245 -8.51 -7.33 -27.14
N CYS A 246 -7.34 -6.74 -27.42
CA CYS A 246 -6.13 -6.96 -26.64
C CYS A 246 -6.25 -6.42 -25.21
N LEU A 247 -6.92 -5.27 -25.03
CA LEU A 247 -7.18 -4.69 -23.71
C LEU A 247 -8.16 -5.55 -22.90
N ALA A 248 -9.24 -5.98 -23.55
CA ALA A 248 -10.23 -6.87 -22.95
C ALA A 248 -9.60 -8.20 -22.55
N LEU A 249 -8.75 -8.78 -23.40
CA LEU A 249 -7.96 -9.98 -23.09
C LEU A 249 -7.13 -9.77 -21.82
N GLY A 250 -6.43 -8.64 -21.67
CA GLY A 250 -5.63 -8.35 -20.48
C GLY A 250 -6.44 -8.33 -19.18
N TYR A 251 -7.56 -7.61 -19.16
CA TYR A 251 -8.44 -7.53 -17.98
C TYR A 251 -9.13 -8.87 -17.69
N LEU A 252 -9.78 -9.48 -18.68
CA LEU A 252 -10.55 -10.71 -18.50
C LEU A 252 -9.66 -11.93 -18.21
N ALA A 253 -8.48 -12.03 -18.82
CA ALA A 253 -7.52 -13.10 -18.52
C ALA A 253 -7.09 -13.04 -17.06
N LEU A 254 -6.80 -11.84 -16.53
CA LEU A 254 -6.38 -11.68 -15.15
C LEU A 254 -7.51 -12.01 -14.16
N MET A 255 -8.76 -11.61 -14.47
CA MET A 255 -9.94 -11.98 -13.66
C MET A 255 -10.16 -13.50 -13.59
N ARG A 256 -9.87 -14.21 -14.68
CA ARG A 256 -10.05 -15.67 -14.77
C ARG A 256 -8.90 -16.46 -14.15
N ALA A 257 -7.66 -16.05 -14.42
CA ALA A 257 -6.46 -16.82 -14.11
C ALA A 257 -6.00 -16.66 -12.65
N ALA A 258 -6.32 -15.53 -12.00
CA ALA A 258 -5.89 -15.26 -10.63
C ALA A 258 -6.46 -16.32 -9.65
N PRO A 259 -5.60 -17.11 -8.97
CA PRO A 259 -6.03 -18.19 -8.09
C PRO A 259 -6.39 -17.65 -6.71
N VAL A 260 -7.35 -16.73 -6.62
CA VAL A 260 -7.73 -16.03 -5.38
C VAL A 260 -8.67 -16.88 -4.50
N PRO A 261 -8.53 -16.82 -3.15
CA PRO A 261 -9.46 -17.48 -2.21
C PRO A 261 -10.90 -17.01 -2.37
N GLN A 262 -11.13 -15.70 -2.48
CA GLN A 262 -12.43 -15.11 -2.75
C GLN A 262 -12.54 -14.74 -4.23
N ASP A 263 -13.15 -15.65 -5.00
CA ASP A 263 -13.14 -15.68 -6.47
C ASP A 263 -14.42 -15.13 -7.11
N PHE A 264 -14.97 -14.04 -6.58
CA PHE A 264 -16.25 -13.47 -7.07
C PHE A 264 -16.20 -13.08 -8.56
N LEU A 265 -15.08 -12.54 -9.06
CA LEU A 265 -14.92 -12.18 -10.47
C LEU A 265 -14.93 -13.40 -11.39
N ARG A 266 -14.17 -14.44 -11.04
CA ARG A 266 -14.12 -15.68 -11.80
C ARG A 266 -15.48 -16.37 -11.86
N LYS A 267 -16.20 -16.37 -10.72
CA LYS A 267 -17.56 -16.92 -10.63
C LYS A 267 -18.55 -16.14 -11.48
N ALA A 268 -18.53 -14.80 -11.42
CA ALA A 268 -19.40 -13.96 -12.25
C ALA A 268 -19.18 -14.20 -13.74
N LEU A 269 -17.91 -14.24 -14.17
CA LEU A 269 -17.56 -14.49 -15.57
C LEU A 269 -18.02 -15.88 -16.05
N ALA A 270 -17.79 -16.93 -15.25
CA ALA A 270 -18.13 -18.30 -15.64
C ALA A 270 -19.63 -18.60 -15.58
N ALA A 271 -20.38 -17.97 -14.66
CA ALA A 271 -21.81 -18.24 -14.48
C ALA A 271 -22.68 -17.43 -15.45
N GLU A 272 -22.35 -16.17 -15.68
CA GLU A 272 -23.24 -15.24 -16.39
C GLU A 272 -22.79 -14.94 -17.82
N PHE A 273 -21.49 -15.05 -18.11
CA PHE A 273 -20.93 -14.63 -19.39
C PHE A 273 -20.08 -15.73 -20.07
N PRO A 274 -20.65 -16.90 -20.39
CA PRO A 274 -19.90 -17.98 -21.05
C PRO A 274 -19.37 -17.57 -22.43
N SER A 275 -20.09 -16.70 -23.16
CA SER A 275 -19.66 -16.20 -24.46
C SER A 275 -18.36 -15.39 -24.40
N LEU A 276 -18.17 -14.59 -23.34
CA LEU A 276 -16.92 -13.86 -23.11
C LEU A 276 -15.76 -14.81 -22.82
N VAL A 277 -16.03 -15.93 -22.13
CA VAL A 277 -14.99 -16.95 -21.85
C VAL A 277 -14.53 -17.62 -23.14
N VAL A 278 -15.45 -17.96 -24.04
CA VAL A 278 -15.10 -18.54 -25.35
C VAL A 278 -14.29 -17.55 -26.19
N MET A 279 -14.71 -16.28 -26.24
CA MET A 279 -13.92 -15.23 -26.89
C MET A 279 -12.52 -15.12 -26.30
N LEU A 280 -12.42 -15.16 -24.97
CA LEU A 280 -11.16 -15.05 -24.25
C LEU A 280 -10.21 -16.19 -24.61
N ASP A 281 -10.72 -17.41 -24.73
CA ASP A 281 -9.94 -18.57 -25.15
C ASP A 281 -9.41 -18.40 -26.58
N ASP A 282 -10.27 -18.00 -27.51
CA ASP A 282 -9.87 -17.71 -28.89
C ASP A 282 -8.80 -16.61 -28.98
N LEU A 283 -8.98 -15.51 -28.23
CA LEU A 283 -8.03 -14.40 -28.18
C LEU A 283 -6.71 -14.80 -27.53
N SER A 284 -6.74 -15.60 -26.47
CA SER A 284 -5.53 -16.09 -25.82
C SER A 284 -4.72 -16.99 -26.76
N MET A 285 -5.39 -17.88 -27.49
CA MET A 285 -4.75 -18.75 -28.48
C MET A 285 -4.13 -17.91 -29.60
N ILE A 286 -4.84 -16.92 -30.15
CA ILE A 286 -4.35 -16.14 -31.29
C ILE A 286 -3.27 -15.13 -30.91
N CYS A 287 -3.39 -14.46 -29.76
CA CYS A 287 -2.49 -13.37 -29.38
C CYS A 287 -1.32 -13.84 -28.51
N LEU A 288 -1.44 -14.94 -27.76
CA LEU A 288 -0.38 -15.39 -26.84
C LEU A 288 0.29 -16.70 -27.29
N GLU A 289 -0.45 -17.65 -27.87
CA GLU A 289 0.10 -18.98 -28.20
C GLU A 289 0.52 -19.11 -29.68
N ALA A 290 -0.34 -18.69 -30.60
CA ALA A 290 -0.16 -18.90 -32.05
C ALA A 290 1.08 -18.22 -32.65
N PRO A 291 1.50 -17.00 -32.23
CA PRO A 291 2.69 -16.36 -32.81
C PRO A 291 4.01 -16.98 -32.32
N GLY A 292 3.96 -17.91 -31.35
CA GLY A 292 5.11 -18.66 -30.84
C GLY A 292 5.53 -18.26 -29.43
N PRO A 293 6.71 -18.71 -28.97
CA PRO A 293 7.21 -18.32 -27.65
C PRO A 293 7.50 -16.82 -27.61
N LEU A 294 7.12 -16.18 -26.51
CA LEU A 294 7.37 -14.76 -26.28
C LEU A 294 8.90 -14.47 -26.35
N PRO A 295 9.31 -13.35 -26.97
CA PRO A 295 10.71 -12.97 -27.10
C PRO A 295 11.23 -12.37 -25.78
N TRP A 296 11.31 -13.20 -24.75
CA TRP A 296 11.94 -12.85 -23.48
C TRP A 296 13.39 -12.44 -23.73
N GLU A 297 13.82 -11.34 -23.11
CA GLU A 297 15.25 -11.05 -23.00
C GLU A 297 15.93 -12.23 -22.28
N ASP A 298 17.09 -12.70 -22.79
CA ASP A 298 17.79 -13.85 -22.23
C ASP A 298 17.96 -13.70 -20.70
N GLU A 299 17.62 -14.71 -19.91
CA GLU A 299 17.73 -14.67 -18.43
C GLU A 299 19.16 -14.32 -17.95
N ARG A 300 20.18 -14.62 -18.76
CA ARG A 300 21.58 -14.23 -18.51
C ARG A 300 21.80 -12.73 -18.69
N ALA A 301 21.10 -12.11 -19.63
CA ALA A 301 21.08 -10.67 -19.81
C ALA A 301 20.31 -10.01 -18.67
N LEU A 302 19.15 -10.52 -18.22
CA LEU A 302 18.44 -10.04 -17.01
C LEU A 302 19.23 -10.20 -15.71
N ALA A 303 20.05 -11.23 -15.58
CA ALA A 303 20.97 -11.40 -14.45
C ALA A 303 22.21 -10.49 -14.55
N SER A 304 22.68 -10.15 -15.76
CA SER A 304 23.75 -9.16 -15.99
C SER A 304 23.26 -7.70 -15.98
N ALA A 305 21.99 -7.53 -16.35
CA ALA A 305 21.13 -6.36 -16.23
C ALA A 305 20.30 -6.47 -14.96
N SER A 306 20.76 -7.29 -13.99
CA SER A 306 20.62 -6.96 -12.59
C SER A 306 21.27 -5.60 -12.49
N LYS A 307 20.46 -4.56 -12.71
CA LYS A 307 20.81 -3.18 -12.49
C LYS A 307 21.59 -3.20 -11.18
N SER A 308 22.83 -2.70 -11.25
CA SER A 308 23.83 -2.81 -10.18
C SER A 308 23.16 -2.84 -8.82
N VAL A 309 23.56 -3.70 -7.88
CA VAL A 309 22.98 -3.75 -6.51
C VAL A 309 22.73 -2.34 -5.93
N LEU A 310 23.55 -1.36 -6.33
CA LEU A 310 23.36 0.08 -6.12
C LEU A 310 22.02 0.66 -6.62
N HIS A 311 21.54 0.35 -7.82
CA HIS A 311 20.24 0.75 -8.34
C HIS A 311 19.08 0.15 -7.53
N THR A 312 19.12 -1.15 -7.23
CA THR A 312 18.08 -1.79 -6.40
C THR A 312 18.04 -1.19 -5.00
N LEU A 313 19.21 -0.95 -4.39
CA LEU A 313 19.33 -0.28 -3.10
C LEU A 313 18.89 1.19 -3.18
N SER A 314 19.27 1.91 -4.24
CA SER A 314 18.86 3.29 -4.48
C SER A 314 17.35 3.40 -4.62
N ARG A 315 16.71 2.46 -5.33
CA ARG A 315 15.26 2.39 -5.48
C ARG A 315 14.58 2.08 -4.15
N PHE A 316 15.12 1.15 -3.37
CA PHE A 316 14.61 0.88 -2.03
C PHE A 316 14.68 2.13 -1.13
N VAL A 317 15.80 2.85 -1.15
CA VAL A 317 15.95 4.11 -0.40
C VAL A 317 14.97 5.18 -0.90
N ASP A 318 14.80 5.32 -2.22
CA ASP A 318 13.81 6.21 -2.83
C ASP A 318 12.39 5.91 -2.34
N ASP A 319 11.99 4.63 -2.31
CA ASP A 319 10.69 4.20 -1.79
C ASP A 319 10.53 4.52 -0.30
N VAL A 320 11.55 4.27 0.52
CA VAL A 320 11.52 4.57 1.96
C VAL A 320 11.37 6.07 2.22
N ILE A 321 12.08 6.91 1.46
CA ILE A 321 11.99 8.38 1.58
C ILE A 321 10.58 8.84 1.24
N ARG A 322 9.94 8.28 0.20
CA ARG A 322 8.57 8.65 -0.21
C ARG A 322 7.53 8.34 0.87
N VAL A 323 7.72 7.28 1.65
CA VAL A 323 6.79 6.87 2.72
C VAL A 323 7.07 7.60 4.03
N THR A 324 8.22 8.26 4.16
CA THR A 324 8.61 8.97 5.39
C THR A 324 7.65 10.15 5.65
N PRO A 325 6.99 10.23 6.82
CA PRO A 325 6.07 11.33 7.14
C PRO A 325 6.72 12.71 6.98
N GLN A 326 5.98 13.70 6.49
CA GLN A 326 6.40 15.09 6.24
C GLN A 326 7.45 15.28 5.12
N VAL A 327 8.49 14.44 5.09
CA VAL A 327 9.57 14.51 4.10
C VAL A 327 9.15 13.91 2.76
N GLY A 328 8.42 12.80 2.78
CA GLY A 328 8.02 12.06 1.58
C GLY A 328 7.10 12.84 0.65
N GLU A 329 6.19 13.65 1.20
CA GLU A 329 5.32 14.52 0.40
C GLU A 329 6.12 15.61 -0.33
N GLN A 330 7.06 16.25 0.37
CA GLN A 330 7.94 17.27 -0.23
C GLN A 330 8.87 16.66 -1.28
N TYR A 331 9.42 15.48 -0.99
CA TYR A 331 10.28 14.75 -1.90
C TYR A 331 9.53 14.31 -3.17
N SER A 332 8.35 13.71 -3.02
CA SER A 332 7.54 13.26 -4.14
C SER A 332 7.04 14.42 -5.01
N ALA A 333 6.66 15.55 -4.41
CA ALA A 333 6.27 16.76 -5.14
C ALA A 333 7.42 17.32 -5.97
N GLU A 334 8.64 17.35 -5.42
CA GLU A 334 9.83 17.80 -6.14
C GLU A 334 10.22 16.83 -7.27
N LEU A 335 10.09 15.52 -7.05
CA LEU A 335 10.33 14.54 -8.10
C LEU A 335 9.32 14.64 -9.26
N ARG A 336 8.03 14.86 -8.97
CA ARG A 336 7.02 15.11 -10.02
C ARG A 336 7.37 16.36 -10.83
N ARG A 337 7.73 17.45 -10.16
CA ARG A 337 8.15 18.69 -10.82
C ARG A 337 9.37 18.48 -11.72
N ARG A 338 10.35 17.68 -11.29
CA ARG A 338 11.54 17.35 -12.09
C ARG A 338 11.20 16.52 -13.31
N ALA A 339 10.28 15.58 -13.16
CA ALA A 339 9.75 14.79 -14.27
C ALA A 339 9.04 15.69 -15.30
N GLU A 340 8.21 16.63 -14.85
CA GLU A 340 7.48 17.58 -15.71
C GLU A 340 8.40 18.61 -16.39
N THR A 341 9.41 19.11 -15.67
CA THR A 341 10.32 20.16 -16.20
C THR A 341 11.52 19.60 -16.96
N GLY A 342 11.75 18.29 -16.94
CA GLY A 342 12.92 17.65 -17.56
C GLY A 342 14.26 18.06 -16.95
N SER A 343 14.26 18.63 -15.74
CA SER A 343 15.43 19.26 -15.12
C SER A 343 16.35 18.20 -14.49
N LYS A 344 17.58 18.07 -15.00
CA LYS A 344 18.60 17.09 -14.53
C LYS A 344 19.59 17.66 -13.49
N GLY A 345 19.32 18.84 -12.92
CA GLY A 345 20.21 19.52 -11.98
C GLY A 345 20.08 19.04 -10.53
N LEU A 346 21.22 18.76 -9.87
CA LEU A 346 21.27 18.29 -8.47
C LEU A 346 21.08 19.42 -7.43
N LEU A 347 21.19 20.68 -7.85
CA LEU A 347 21.35 21.85 -6.97
C LEU A 347 20.27 22.92 -7.24
N ASP A 348 18.99 22.57 -7.09
CA ASP A 348 17.94 23.59 -6.93
C ASP A 348 17.78 23.91 -5.43
N THR A 349 17.45 25.17 -5.13
CA THR A 349 17.19 25.70 -3.77
C THR A 349 16.22 24.83 -2.97
N ARG A 350 15.24 24.21 -3.63
CA ARG A 350 14.27 23.30 -2.98
C ARG A 350 14.78 21.89 -2.74
N SER A 351 15.65 21.34 -3.58
CA SER A 351 16.37 20.11 -3.20
C SER A 351 17.30 20.32 -2.02
N ALA A 352 17.87 21.51 -1.87
CA ALA A 352 18.63 21.87 -0.69
C ALA A 352 17.74 21.98 0.56
N THR A 353 16.48 22.41 0.45
CA THR A 353 15.54 22.39 1.59
C THR A 353 15.13 20.97 1.99
N VAL A 354 14.97 20.03 1.04
CA VAL A 354 14.66 18.63 1.35
C VAL A 354 15.88 17.91 1.95
N ALA A 355 17.08 18.13 1.40
CA ALA A 355 18.31 17.62 1.99
C ALA A 355 18.56 18.22 3.39
N GLY A 356 18.26 19.52 3.55
CA GLY A 356 18.34 20.22 4.83
C GLY A 356 17.37 19.68 5.87
N SER A 357 16.12 19.41 5.49
CA SER A 357 15.12 18.85 6.43
C SER A 357 15.48 17.44 6.88
N LEU A 358 16.01 16.60 5.98
CA LEU A 358 16.52 15.27 6.33
C LEU A 358 17.71 15.33 7.29
N LEU A 359 18.66 16.25 7.06
CA LEU A 359 19.81 16.44 7.95
C LEU A 359 19.37 16.96 9.33
N VAL A 360 18.41 17.89 9.39
CA VAL A 360 17.87 18.40 10.66
C VAL A 360 17.12 17.31 11.41
N ALA A 361 16.28 16.53 10.76
CA ALA A 361 15.56 15.42 11.37
C ALA A 361 16.51 14.33 11.89
N GLY A 362 17.50 13.93 11.07
CA GLY A 362 18.53 12.98 11.47
C GLY A 362 19.38 13.50 12.64
N GLY A 363 19.73 14.79 12.62
CA GLY A 363 20.44 15.45 13.72
C GLY A 363 19.61 15.49 15.01
N ALA A 364 18.32 15.79 14.94
CA ALA A 364 17.43 15.80 16.09
C ALA A 364 17.27 14.40 16.72
N LEU A 365 17.14 13.36 15.90
CA LEU A 365 17.07 11.98 16.38
C LEU A 365 18.40 11.52 17.00
N ALA A 366 19.53 11.82 16.36
CA ALA A 366 20.85 11.50 16.90
C ALA A 366 21.10 12.24 18.22
N TYR A 367 20.71 13.52 18.30
CA TYR A 367 20.79 14.30 19.53
C TYR A 367 19.88 13.74 20.62
N GLY A 368 18.63 13.37 20.30
CA GLY A 368 17.71 12.75 21.24
C GLY A 368 18.22 11.40 21.78
N ALA A 369 18.77 10.55 20.90
CA ALA A 369 19.37 9.28 21.28
C ALA A 369 20.63 9.47 22.13
N TRP A 370 21.48 10.44 21.77
CA TRP A 370 22.64 10.83 22.55
C TRP A 370 22.23 11.37 23.92
N TRP A 371 21.24 12.26 23.98
CA TRP A 371 20.73 12.82 25.23
C TRP A 371 20.16 11.74 26.13
N TYR A 372 19.31 10.86 25.58
CA TYR A 372 18.71 9.73 26.29
C TYR A 372 19.77 8.79 26.87
N ARG A 373 20.80 8.46 26.08
CA ARG A 373 21.92 7.60 26.53
C ARG A 373 22.78 8.26 27.60
N ASN A 374 22.85 9.60 27.61
CA ASN A 374 23.61 10.38 28.58
C ASN A 374 22.75 10.92 29.73
N LEU A 375 21.48 10.51 29.84
CA LEU A 375 20.68 10.84 31.02
C LEU A 375 21.33 10.18 32.23
N PRO A 376 21.68 10.94 33.28
CA PRO A 376 22.17 10.34 34.51
C PRO A 376 21.08 9.43 35.09
N PRO A 377 21.45 8.33 35.75
CA PRO A 377 20.46 7.46 36.40
C PRO A 377 19.60 8.29 37.35
N PHE A 378 18.28 8.21 37.19
CA PHE A 378 17.34 8.90 38.06
C PHE A 378 17.31 8.22 39.42
N GLY A 379 18.09 8.76 40.35
CA GLY A 379 18.14 8.31 41.74
C GLY A 379 19.34 7.43 42.05
N LEU A 380 19.73 7.48 43.32
CA LEU A 380 20.72 6.55 43.89
C LEU A 380 20.05 5.21 44.19
N ARG A 381 20.84 4.13 44.13
CA ARG A 381 20.37 2.76 44.41
C ARG A 381 19.76 2.59 45.80
N SER A 382 20.21 3.40 46.76
CA SER A 382 19.59 3.50 48.09
C SER A 382 19.26 4.96 48.36
N GLN A 383 17.99 5.22 48.64
CA GLN A 383 17.51 6.52 49.11
C GLN A 383 17.06 6.35 50.55
N THR A 384 17.88 6.81 51.50
CA THR A 384 17.53 6.78 52.92
C THR A 384 16.74 8.03 53.27
N TRP A 385 15.48 7.86 53.67
CA TRP A 385 14.66 8.94 54.19
C TRP A 385 14.71 8.90 55.71
N ALA A 386 15.36 9.88 56.32
CA ALA A 386 15.36 10.04 57.77
C ALA A 386 14.09 10.79 58.19
N ALA A 387 13.33 10.23 59.14
CA ALA A 387 12.26 10.98 59.78
C ALA A 387 12.88 12.10 60.62
N GLU A 388 12.53 13.35 60.32
CA GLU A 388 13.00 14.50 61.07
C GLU A 388 12.45 14.41 62.50
N LYS A 389 13.35 14.24 63.48
CA LYS A 389 12.96 14.15 64.90
C LYS A 389 12.56 15.56 65.37
N GLY A 390 11.26 15.80 65.42
CA GLY A 390 10.68 17.05 65.91
C GLY A 390 9.84 17.82 64.89
N SER A 391 9.24 17.15 63.90
CA SER A 391 8.27 17.79 63.00
C SER A 391 7.08 18.31 63.80
N LYS A 392 6.91 19.64 63.82
CA LYS A 392 5.69 20.26 64.34
C LYS A 392 4.64 20.14 63.26
N LEU A 393 3.37 19.95 63.64
CA LEU A 393 2.28 19.92 62.67
C LEU A 393 2.27 21.22 61.84
N SER A 394 2.75 22.34 62.39
CA SER A 394 2.94 23.62 61.68
C SER A 394 3.79 23.58 60.42
N ASP A 395 4.69 22.61 60.28
CA ASP A 395 5.62 22.55 59.16
C ASP A 395 4.96 21.98 57.89
N PHE A 396 3.77 21.38 58.02
CA PHE A 396 2.95 20.85 56.93
C PHE A 396 1.99 21.90 56.34
N GLY A 397 2.47 23.13 56.20
CA GLY A 397 1.71 24.25 55.64
C GLY A 397 0.49 24.66 56.49
N ALA A 398 -0.42 25.43 55.88
CA ALA A 398 -1.48 26.11 56.62
C ALA A 398 -2.45 25.16 57.36
N LEU A 399 -2.73 23.98 56.80
CA LEU A 399 -3.56 22.96 57.45
C LEU A 399 -2.88 22.35 58.67
N GLY A 400 -1.57 22.13 58.57
CA GLY A 400 -0.76 21.65 59.67
C GLY A 400 -0.69 22.63 60.84
N ALA A 401 -0.56 23.94 60.54
CA ALA A 401 -0.60 24.99 61.57
C ALA A 401 -1.96 25.11 62.28
N MET A 402 -3.08 24.85 61.58
CA MET A 402 -4.41 24.83 62.21
C MET A 402 -4.63 23.61 63.10
N LEU A 403 -4.05 22.46 62.74
CA LEU A 403 -4.17 21.22 63.50
C LEU A 403 -3.27 21.19 64.74
N ASP A 404 -2.10 21.85 64.70
CA ASP A 404 -1.20 21.99 65.85
C ASP A 404 -1.87 22.71 67.03
N PHE A 405 -2.72 23.69 66.72
CA PHE A 405 -3.55 24.40 67.70
C PHE A 405 -4.67 23.52 68.30
N SER A 406 -5.22 22.59 67.52
CA SER A 406 -6.34 21.73 67.95
C SER A 406 -5.90 20.52 68.78
N LEU A 407 -4.66 20.04 68.60
CA LEU A 407 -4.17 18.80 69.19
C LEU A 407 -3.20 19.00 70.37
N GLY A 408 -3.06 20.24 70.86
CA GLY A 408 -2.40 20.53 72.13
C GLY A 408 -0.88 20.48 72.08
N GLY A 409 -0.27 21.16 71.10
CA GLY A 409 1.14 21.52 71.18
C GLY A 409 1.37 22.44 72.39
N SER A 410 2.00 21.91 73.44
CA SER A 410 2.23 22.66 74.69
C SER A 410 3.11 23.90 74.43
N PRO A 411 2.75 25.10 74.91
CA PRO A 411 3.65 26.24 74.84
C PRO A 411 4.76 26.06 75.88
N GLU A 412 6.02 26.17 75.47
CA GLU A 412 7.12 26.27 76.44
C GLU A 412 7.02 27.59 77.22
N PRO A 413 7.36 27.59 78.53
CA PRO A 413 7.44 28.80 79.31
C PRO A 413 8.71 29.58 78.98
N TRP A 414 8.52 30.86 78.64
CA TRP A 414 9.39 32.00 78.94
C TRP A 414 10.51 31.70 79.96
N SER A 415 11.76 31.60 79.49
CA SER A 415 12.93 31.81 80.34
C SER A 415 13.84 32.86 79.72
N ALA A 416 13.79 34.05 80.31
CA ALA A 416 14.77 35.11 80.09
C ALA A 416 16.04 34.81 80.91
N ASN A 417 17.20 35.03 80.27
CA ASN A 417 18.53 35.33 80.82
C ASN A 417 19.02 34.64 82.11
N ALA A 418 20.11 33.87 81.99
CA ALA A 418 21.25 33.97 82.91
C ALA A 418 22.56 33.49 82.28
N SER A 419 23.56 34.37 82.38
CA SER A 419 25.00 34.34 82.10
C SER A 419 25.82 33.07 82.38
N SER A 420 26.91 32.96 81.58
CA SER A 420 28.28 32.52 81.90
C SER A 420 28.53 31.07 82.40
N GLY A 421 29.43 30.36 81.70
CA GLY A 421 29.95 29.02 82.04
C GLY A 421 30.82 28.96 83.32
N PRO A 422 31.62 27.89 83.59
CA PRO A 422 32.31 27.04 82.60
C PRO A 422 32.34 25.51 82.89
N SER A 423 32.80 24.77 81.87
CA SER A 423 33.57 23.50 81.89
C SER A 423 33.31 22.45 82.99
N GLY A 424 32.89 21.25 82.57
CA GLY A 424 33.00 20.02 83.37
C GLY A 424 32.58 18.79 82.56
N ALA A 425 33.52 17.87 82.36
CA ALA A 425 33.34 16.62 81.64
C ALA A 425 32.26 15.73 82.27
N GLY A 426 31.44 15.09 81.43
CA GLY A 426 30.47 14.07 81.84
C GLY A 426 30.06 13.25 80.62
N VAL A 427 30.65 12.06 80.51
CA VAL A 427 30.28 11.01 79.55
C VAL A 427 28.88 10.53 79.92
N ASP A 428 27.94 10.52 78.98
CA ASP A 428 26.70 9.77 79.16
C ASP A 428 26.30 9.01 77.89
N PHE A 429 26.13 7.71 78.06
CA PHE A 429 25.78 6.73 77.03
C PHE A 429 24.27 6.76 76.80
N GLY A 430 23.82 7.51 75.79
CA GLY A 430 22.43 7.50 75.34
C GLY A 430 22.22 6.55 74.17
N SER A 431 21.86 5.29 74.46
CA SER A 431 21.40 4.33 73.45
C SER A 431 20.06 4.80 72.86
N GLY A 432 20.10 5.44 71.69
CA GLY A 432 18.92 5.73 70.87
C GLY A 432 18.88 4.78 69.69
N HIS A 433 18.01 3.77 69.74
CA HIS A 433 17.75 2.88 68.61
C HIS A 433 17.16 3.69 67.45
N ASN A 434 17.98 3.97 66.42
CA ASN A 434 17.52 4.53 65.16
C ASN A 434 16.76 3.45 64.38
N ARG A 435 15.48 3.69 64.09
CA ARG A 435 14.73 2.90 63.11
C ARG A 435 15.04 3.47 61.73
N ILE A 436 16.07 2.92 61.09
CA ILE A 436 16.38 3.16 59.68
C ILE A 436 15.39 2.32 58.87
N VAL A 437 14.63 2.95 57.97
CA VAL A 437 13.81 2.23 56.99
C VAL A 437 14.60 2.26 55.68
N GLU A 438 15.33 1.18 55.40
CA GLU A 438 15.86 0.92 54.06
C GLU A 438 14.72 0.37 53.20
N ALA A 439 14.37 1.10 52.15
CA ALA A 439 13.53 0.58 51.08
C ALA A 439 14.41 0.38 49.86
N ASP A 440 14.86 -0.86 49.65
CA ASP A 440 15.52 -1.26 48.41
C ASP A 440 14.46 -1.29 47.30
N VAL A 441 14.54 -0.32 46.39
CA VAL A 441 13.80 -0.41 45.13
C VAL A 441 14.61 -1.31 44.22
N ALA A 442 14.23 -2.59 44.17
CA ALA A 442 14.67 -3.48 43.10
C ALA A 442 14.08 -2.96 41.78
N VAL A 443 14.96 -2.48 40.91
CA VAL A 443 14.63 -2.20 39.51
C VAL A 443 15.04 -3.44 38.73
N ASP A 444 14.06 -4.19 38.24
CA ASP A 444 14.25 -5.08 37.09
C ASP A 444 14.23 -4.26 35.79
#